data_AF-A0A4Q9PMJ3-F1
#
_entry.id   AF-A0A4Q9PMJ3-F1
#
_cell.length_a   1.000
_cell.length_b   1.000
_cell.length_c   1.000
_cell.angle_alpha   90.00
_cell.angle_beta   90.00
_cell.angle_gamma   90.00
#
_symmetry.space_group_name_H-M   'P 1'
#
loop_
_entity.id
_entity.type
_entity.pdbx_description
1 polymer ?
#
loop_
_entity_poly.entity_id
_entity_poly.type
_entity_poly.pdbx_seq_one_letter_code
_entity_poly.pdbx_strand_id
1 'polypeptide(L)'
;MIAPSLASSSHGVVPLLQTSPVRALTTLILNDIAWRTALRNTEGRDEPTQTPPHTPTHARNVASLLASTSMAYLVSPTPIPPDAALPRYHPCPISPTKQRYHDILKRESNTTFEAELQQTLQVAQAREDTHKHEIAGMQAAVVLQGTFVGRVQERMQKQDERKGMKKSQQLMGDGLPKLLSADVFYNTVVDQESTQDQKEADKAERKTERQRYGKEMGQWKQLAEERNTRVAAQSERYKQAVAGWERERASARTEQRKIGWEKPKKGRVEPVPSKPKLKRPTETTASDEEEDNDNDGEENHDQPDLSR
;
A
#
# COMPACT_ATOMS: atom_id res chain seq x y z
N MET A 1 32.51 -2.70 32.80
CA MET A 1 31.28 -2.51 32.01
C MET A 1 30.11 -2.59 32.97
N ILE A 2 29.41 -1.48 33.21
CA ILE A 2 28.32 -1.39 34.19
C ILE A 2 27.01 -1.64 33.44
N ALA A 3 26.29 -2.69 33.81
CA ALA A 3 24.97 -2.99 33.27
C ALA A 3 23.94 -1.97 33.81
N PRO A 4 23.07 -1.40 32.96
CA PRO A 4 22.01 -0.50 33.42
C PRO A 4 21.00 -1.24 34.31
N SER A 5 20.61 -0.63 35.42
CA SER A 5 19.74 -1.18 36.45
C SER A 5 18.27 -1.26 36.00
N LEU A 6 17.57 -2.28 36.52
CA LEU A 6 16.21 -2.72 36.14
C LEU A 6 15.06 -1.72 36.44
N ALA A 7 15.34 -0.59 37.09
CA ALA A 7 14.32 0.26 37.71
C ALA A 7 13.69 1.32 36.78
N SER A 8 14.25 1.55 35.59
CA SER A 8 13.75 2.57 34.63
C SER A 8 12.96 2.00 33.45
N SER A 9 12.67 0.70 33.42
CA SER A 9 12.03 0.02 32.28
C SER A 9 10.51 -0.23 32.39
N SER A 10 9.79 0.44 33.30
CA SER A 10 8.38 0.10 33.60
C SER A 10 7.31 0.98 32.93
N HIS A 11 7.69 1.97 32.10
CA HIS A 11 6.71 2.81 31.40
C HIS A 11 6.91 2.77 29.88
N GLY A 12 6.41 1.70 29.26
CA GLY A 12 6.18 1.64 27.82
C GLY A 12 4.92 2.43 27.44
N VAL A 13 4.95 3.76 27.51
CA VAL A 13 3.95 4.58 26.84
C VAL A 13 4.40 4.68 25.40
N VAL A 14 3.75 3.92 24.51
CA VAL A 14 3.94 4.06 23.07
C VAL A 14 2.81 4.94 22.56
N PRO A 15 3.01 6.26 22.37
CA PRO A 15 1.99 7.13 21.79
C PRO A 15 2.02 6.97 20.26
N LEU A 16 1.68 5.79 19.75
CA LEU A 16 1.66 5.53 18.31
C LEU A 16 0.31 4.94 17.90
N LEU A 17 -0.24 5.44 16.80
CA LEU A 17 -1.34 4.82 16.07
C LEU A 17 -0.80 3.55 15.40
N GLN A 18 -0.83 2.44 16.15
CA GLN A 18 -0.41 1.15 15.65
C GLN A 18 -1.50 0.57 14.73
N THR A 19 -1.08 -0.06 13.64
CA THR A 19 -1.98 -0.85 12.79
C THR A 19 -2.67 -1.94 13.62
N SER A 20 -3.89 -2.33 13.23
CA SER A 20 -4.73 -3.32 13.96
C SER A 20 -3.93 -4.49 14.59
N PRO A 21 -3.04 -5.19 13.88
CA PRO A 21 -2.32 -6.32 14.47
C PRO A 21 -1.15 -5.92 15.38
N VAL A 22 -0.52 -4.76 15.18
CA VAL A 22 0.51 -4.22 16.10
C VAL A 22 -0.14 -3.72 17.40
N ARG A 23 -1.36 -3.17 17.29
CA ARG A 23 -2.19 -2.80 18.45
C ARG A 23 -2.53 -4.03 19.30
N ALA A 24 -2.89 -5.15 18.67
CA ALA A 24 -3.17 -6.41 19.37
C ALA A 24 -1.96 -6.91 20.17
N LEU A 25 -0.76 -6.90 19.57
CA LEU A 25 0.49 -7.24 20.25
C LEU A 25 0.80 -6.29 21.42
N THR A 26 0.61 -4.99 21.23
CA THR A 26 0.93 -4.00 22.26
C THR A 26 -0.05 -4.08 23.43
N THR A 27 -1.34 -4.29 23.17
CA THR A 27 -2.31 -4.56 24.24
C THR A 27 -1.97 -5.82 25.03
N LEU A 28 -1.41 -6.84 24.38
CA LEU A 28 -0.96 -8.06 25.04
C LEU A 28 0.22 -7.78 25.99
N ILE A 29 1.24 -7.08 25.51
CA ILE A 29 2.43 -6.75 26.31
C ILE A 29 2.04 -5.90 27.53
N LEU A 30 1.17 -4.90 27.34
CA LEU A 30 0.70 -4.04 28.43
C LEU A 30 -0.11 -4.82 29.47
N ASN A 31 -0.97 -5.75 29.03
CA ASN A 31 -1.74 -6.60 29.95
C ASN A 31 -0.85 -7.57 30.74
N ASP A 32 0.19 -8.16 30.11
CA ASP A 32 1.15 -9.04 30.82
C ASP A 32 1.93 -8.27 31.89
N ILE A 33 2.39 -7.05 31.57
CA ILE A 33 3.08 -6.18 32.51
C ILE A 33 2.15 -5.82 33.70
N ALA A 34 0.90 -5.45 33.42
CA ALA A 34 -0.08 -5.13 34.45
C ALA A 34 -0.34 -6.33 35.37
N TRP A 35 -0.47 -7.54 34.81
CA TRP A 35 -0.67 -8.76 35.56
C TRP A 35 0.52 -9.10 36.48
N ARG A 36 1.75 -9.02 35.96
CA ARG A 36 2.97 -9.23 36.77
C ARG A 36 3.14 -8.20 37.88
N THR A 37 2.70 -6.98 37.65
CA THR A 37 2.78 -5.90 38.65
C THR A 37 1.76 -6.12 39.77
N ALA A 38 0.55 -6.57 39.44
CA ALA A 38 -0.47 -6.95 40.42
C ALA A 38 0.02 -8.09 41.33
N LEU A 39 0.68 -9.11 40.77
CA LEU A 39 1.25 -10.22 41.55
C LEU A 39 2.32 -9.77 42.57
N ARG A 40 3.23 -8.89 42.16
CA ARG A 40 4.27 -8.36 43.08
C ARG A 40 3.68 -7.57 44.24
N ASN A 41 2.58 -6.86 44.01
CA ASN A 41 1.91 -6.08 45.06
C ASN A 41 1.13 -6.97 46.05
N THR A 42 0.85 -8.22 45.68
CA THR A 42 0.14 -9.18 46.54
C THR A 42 1.06 -10.06 47.40
N GLU A 43 2.37 -10.06 47.17
CA GLU A 43 3.36 -10.89 47.91
C GLU A 43 3.64 -10.43 49.36
N GLY A 44 2.92 -9.41 49.87
CA GLY A 44 3.07 -8.91 51.24
C GLY A 44 1.95 -9.29 52.22
N ARG A 45 1.02 -10.17 51.84
CA ARG A 45 -0.11 -10.58 52.70
C ARG A 45 -0.16 -12.11 52.76
N ASP A 46 -0.01 -12.65 53.96
CA ASP A 46 -0.13 -14.09 54.24
C ASP A 46 -1.42 -14.68 53.62
N GLU A 47 -1.23 -15.72 52.80
CA GLU A 47 -2.13 -16.82 52.40
C GLU A 47 -3.67 -16.61 52.52
N PRO A 48 -4.41 -16.87 51.44
CA PRO A 48 -4.76 -18.28 51.22
C PRO A 48 -4.54 -18.77 49.79
N THR A 49 -4.14 -20.03 49.73
CA THR A 49 -3.99 -20.92 48.57
C THR A 49 -5.19 -20.88 47.62
N GLN A 50 -5.24 -19.91 46.70
CA GLN A 50 -6.01 -20.03 45.46
C GLN A 50 -5.08 -19.67 44.31
N THR A 51 -4.47 -20.71 43.75
CA THR A 51 -3.82 -20.62 42.45
C THR A 51 -4.87 -20.15 41.44
N PRO A 52 -4.74 -18.96 40.85
CA PRO A 52 -5.65 -18.56 39.79
C PRO A 52 -5.51 -19.59 38.66
N PRO A 53 -6.60 -20.02 38.01
CA PRO A 53 -6.54 -21.00 36.95
C PRO A 53 -5.62 -20.50 35.86
N HIS A 54 -4.41 -21.05 35.81
CA HIS A 54 -3.46 -20.91 34.71
C HIS A 54 -4.15 -21.44 33.47
N THR A 55 -4.84 -20.56 32.76
CA THR A 55 -5.45 -20.86 31.47
C THR A 55 -4.45 -20.39 30.42
N PRO A 56 -3.61 -21.28 29.85
CA PRO A 56 -2.68 -20.95 28.76
C PRO A 56 -3.38 -20.58 27.44
N THR A 57 -4.71 -20.40 27.47
CA THR A 57 -5.54 -20.08 26.30
C THR A 57 -5.26 -18.69 25.75
N HIS A 58 -4.93 -17.70 26.57
CA HIS A 58 -4.82 -16.32 26.09
C HIS A 58 -3.63 -16.10 25.13
N ALA A 59 -2.45 -16.67 25.43
CA ALA A 59 -1.27 -16.55 24.57
C ALA A 59 -1.41 -17.36 23.27
N ARG A 60 -1.99 -18.56 23.35
CA ARG A 60 -2.25 -19.41 22.18
C ARG A 60 -3.24 -18.76 21.20
N ASN A 61 -4.26 -18.07 21.73
CA ASN A 61 -5.24 -17.37 20.92
C ASN A 61 -4.64 -16.18 20.14
N VAL A 62 -3.57 -15.57 20.64
CA VAL A 62 -2.96 -14.41 19.97
C VAL A 62 -1.94 -14.85 18.92
N ALA A 63 -1.15 -15.89 19.20
CA ALA A 63 -0.31 -16.52 18.19
C ALA A 63 -1.16 -17.02 17.01
N SER A 64 -2.33 -17.63 17.26
CA SER A 64 -3.23 -18.06 16.20
C SER A 64 -3.90 -16.89 15.47
N LEU A 65 -4.25 -15.80 16.17
CA LEU A 65 -4.78 -14.59 15.54
C LEU A 65 -3.71 -13.87 14.68
N LEU A 66 -2.46 -13.85 15.11
CA LEU A 66 -1.36 -13.30 14.31
C LEU A 66 -1.03 -14.18 13.11
N ALA A 67 -1.07 -15.51 13.28
CA ALA A 67 -0.90 -16.46 12.20
C ALA A 67 -1.96 -16.35 11.10
N SER A 68 -3.15 -15.81 11.41
CA SER A 68 -4.20 -15.51 10.42
C SER A 68 -4.10 -14.12 9.80
N THR A 69 -3.08 -13.32 10.16
CA THR A 69 -2.83 -11.99 9.59
C THR A 69 -1.67 -12.00 8.59
N SER A 70 -1.47 -10.90 7.87
CA SER A 70 -0.30 -10.71 6.99
C SER A 70 1.04 -10.71 7.74
N MET A 71 1.04 -10.66 9.08
CA MET A 71 2.23 -10.76 9.92
C MET A 71 2.43 -12.16 10.51
N ALA A 72 1.83 -13.20 9.92
CA ALA A 72 2.01 -14.59 10.33
C ALA A 72 3.49 -15.01 10.41
N TYR A 73 4.34 -14.42 9.57
CA TYR A 73 5.79 -14.66 9.55
C TYR A 73 6.49 -14.29 10.87
N LEU A 74 5.92 -13.42 11.71
CA LEU A 74 6.49 -13.08 13.03
C LEU A 74 6.35 -14.20 14.06
N VAL A 75 5.38 -15.10 13.85
CA VAL A 75 5.09 -16.23 14.75
C VAL A 75 5.51 -17.55 14.12
N SER A 76 5.76 -17.56 12.80
CA SER A 76 6.26 -18.73 12.09
C SER A 76 7.72 -19.03 12.45
N PRO A 77 8.12 -20.30 12.62
CA PRO A 77 9.52 -20.70 12.75
C PRO A 77 10.29 -20.58 11.42
N THR A 78 9.60 -20.34 10.30
CA THR A 78 10.23 -20.19 8.99
C THR A 78 10.93 -18.85 8.86
N PRO A 79 12.04 -18.76 8.11
CA PRO A 79 12.66 -17.48 7.75
C PRO A 79 11.63 -16.52 7.13
N ILE A 80 11.79 -15.22 7.37
CA ILE A 80 10.93 -14.20 6.76
C ILE A 80 11.10 -14.28 5.24
N PRO A 81 10.03 -14.51 4.47
CA PRO A 81 10.13 -14.56 3.02
C PRO A 81 10.61 -13.21 2.48
N PRO A 82 11.42 -13.18 1.40
CA PRO A 82 11.90 -11.93 0.81
C PRO A 82 10.75 -11.01 0.37
N ASP A 83 9.64 -11.61 -0.07
CA ASP A 83 8.44 -10.91 -0.54
C ASP A 83 7.48 -10.50 0.61
N ALA A 84 7.84 -10.78 1.86
CA ALA A 84 7.00 -10.41 2.99
C ALA A 84 6.93 -8.88 3.14
N ALA A 85 5.70 -8.34 3.12
CA ALA A 85 5.47 -6.93 3.36
C ALA A 85 5.97 -6.53 4.76
N LEU A 86 7.01 -5.69 4.78
CA LEU A 86 7.52 -5.12 6.01
C LEU A 86 6.46 -4.20 6.65
N PRO A 87 6.37 -4.18 8.00
CA PRO A 87 5.50 -3.23 8.68
C PRO A 87 5.99 -1.80 8.39
N ARG A 88 5.13 -1.01 7.75
CA ARG A 88 5.44 0.39 7.44
C ARG A 88 5.28 1.23 8.70
N TYR A 89 6.39 1.83 9.15
CA TYR A 89 6.35 2.79 10.23
C TYR A 89 5.84 4.15 9.74
N HIS A 90 4.84 4.68 10.43
CA HIS A 90 4.35 6.04 10.22
C HIS A 90 4.82 6.90 11.40
N PRO A 91 5.87 7.72 11.24
CA PRO A 91 6.33 8.60 12.31
C PRO A 91 5.20 9.56 12.70
N CYS A 92 4.90 9.63 13.99
CA CYS A 92 3.96 10.62 14.51
C CYS A 92 4.68 11.97 14.61
N PRO A 93 4.11 13.07 14.09
CA PRO A 93 4.75 14.37 14.16
C PRO A 93 4.95 14.79 15.62
N ILE A 94 6.21 15.02 16.00
CA ILE A 94 6.56 15.57 17.32
C ILE A 94 6.29 17.06 17.28
N SER A 95 5.41 17.53 18.16
CA SER A 95 5.13 18.96 18.26
C SER A 95 6.39 19.72 18.70
N PRO A 96 6.68 20.90 18.12
CA PRO A 96 7.81 21.72 18.53
C PRO A 96 7.79 22.02 20.03
N THR A 97 8.97 22.07 20.65
CA THR A 97 9.15 22.52 22.04
C THR A 97 8.78 24.00 22.13
N LYS A 98 7.56 24.28 22.61
CA LYS A 98 7.10 25.65 22.84
C LYS A 98 7.55 26.10 24.22
N GLN A 99 8.36 27.14 24.30
CA GLN A 99 8.74 27.77 25.57
C GLN A 99 7.61 28.65 26.12
N ARG A 100 6.49 28.04 26.52
CA ARG A 100 5.24 28.75 26.89
C ARG A 100 5.37 29.68 28.09
N TYR A 101 6.34 29.44 28.96
CA TYR A 101 6.48 30.14 30.24
C TYR A 101 7.82 30.88 30.37
N HIS A 102 8.49 31.15 29.26
CA HIS A 102 9.81 31.78 29.25
C HIS A 102 9.80 33.16 29.94
N ASP A 103 8.75 33.94 29.76
CA ASP A 103 8.62 35.26 30.38
C ASP A 103 8.44 35.18 31.90
N ILE A 104 7.71 34.17 32.39
CA ILE A 104 7.50 33.92 33.82
C ILE A 104 8.80 33.42 34.47
N LEU A 105 9.57 32.59 33.77
CA LEU A 105 10.86 32.07 34.23
C LEU A 105 11.96 33.14 34.27
N LYS A 106 11.83 34.20 33.47
CA LYS A 106 12.76 35.34 33.47
C LYS A 106 12.50 36.34 34.59
N ARG A 107 11.30 36.35 35.16
CA ARG A 107 10.92 37.30 36.21
C ARG A 107 11.56 36.89 37.54
N GLU A 108 12.15 37.85 38.25
CA GLU A 108 12.67 37.62 39.60
C GLU A 108 11.50 37.29 40.55
N SER A 109 11.66 36.21 41.32
CA SER A 109 10.69 35.79 42.34
C SER A 109 10.74 36.73 43.55
N ASN A 110 9.60 37.26 43.97
CA ASN A 110 9.54 38.14 45.15
C ASN A 110 9.34 37.36 46.46
N THR A 111 8.84 36.13 46.35
CA THR A 111 8.54 35.26 47.50
C THR A 111 9.22 33.91 47.35
N THR A 112 9.45 33.23 48.47
CA THR A 112 10.02 31.87 48.49
C THR A 112 9.14 30.86 47.77
N PHE A 113 7.82 30.99 47.90
CA PHE A 113 6.85 30.12 47.22
C PHE A 113 6.89 30.30 45.69
N GLU A 114 7.01 31.53 45.19
CA GLU A 114 7.18 31.79 43.76
C GLU A 114 8.47 31.16 43.22
N ALA A 115 9.56 31.22 43.98
CA ALA A 115 10.83 30.60 43.60
C ALA A 115 10.71 29.08 43.48
N GLU A 116 10.05 28.42 44.44
CA GLU A 116 9.79 26.97 44.41
C GLU A 116 8.93 26.58 43.19
N LEU A 117 7.89 27.37 42.88
CA LEU A 117 7.04 27.14 41.71
C LEU A 117 7.80 27.32 40.40
N GLN A 118 8.66 28.34 40.30
CA GLN A 118 9.52 28.52 39.13
C GLN A 118 10.50 27.35 38.96
N GLN A 119 11.13 26.89 40.06
CA GLN A 119 12.04 25.75 40.03
C GLN A 119 11.35 24.47 39.58
N THR A 120 10.17 24.15 40.15
CA THR A 120 9.39 22.98 39.75
C THR A 120 8.97 23.04 38.29
N LEU A 121 8.62 24.24 37.78
CA LEU A 121 8.30 24.45 36.37
C LEU A 121 9.52 24.23 35.45
N GLN A 122 10.71 24.72 35.83
CA GLN A 122 11.95 24.47 35.08
C GLN A 122 12.28 22.97 35.01
N VAL A 123 12.15 22.27 36.13
CA VAL A 123 12.38 20.82 36.18
C VAL A 123 11.38 20.06 35.30
N ALA A 124 10.10 20.47 35.33
CA ALA A 124 9.08 19.88 34.48
C ALA A 124 9.36 20.11 32.98
N GLN A 125 9.77 21.32 32.59
CA GLN A 125 10.15 21.65 31.21
C GLN A 125 11.37 20.85 30.75
N ALA A 126 12.43 20.79 31.57
CA ALA A 126 13.63 20.02 31.25
C ALA A 126 13.31 18.52 31.06
N ARG A 127 12.40 17.96 31.88
CA ARG A 127 11.92 16.58 31.73
C ARG A 127 11.13 16.38 30.44
N GLU A 128 10.23 17.30 30.09
CA GLU A 128 9.46 17.23 28.84
C GLU A 128 10.39 17.31 27.61
N ASP A 129 11.37 18.21 27.64
CA ASP A 129 12.36 18.36 26.56
C ASP A 129 13.21 17.11 26.39
N THR A 130 13.66 16.51 27.50
CA THR A 130 14.38 15.23 27.50
C THR A 130 13.54 14.12 26.87
N HIS A 131 12.28 13.99 27.28
CA HIS A 131 11.38 12.97 26.73
C HIS A 131 11.09 13.18 25.24
N LYS A 132 10.90 14.43 24.79
CA LYS A 132 10.75 14.72 23.36
C LYS A 132 11.99 14.38 22.56
N HIS A 133 13.18 14.65 23.11
CA HIS A 133 14.44 14.30 22.47
C HIS A 133 14.60 12.77 22.35
N GLU A 134 14.27 12.02 23.40
CA GLU A 134 14.26 10.56 23.39
C GLU A 134 13.28 9.99 22.35
N ILE A 135 12.04 10.51 22.30
CA ILE A 135 11.07 10.11 21.27
C ILE A 135 11.60 10.41 19.88
N ALA A 136 12.18 11.59 19.65
CA ALA A 136 12.76 11.94 18.36
C ALA A 136 13.89 10.98 17.96
N GLY A 137 14.77 10.62 18.91
CA GLY A 137 15.81 9.63 18.71
C GLY A 137 15.26 8.25 18.35
N MET A 138 14.21 7.79 19.05
CA MET A 138 13.54 6.52 18.75
C MET A 138 12.90 6.54 17.35
N GLN A 139 12.19 7.60 16.99
CA GLN A 139 11.58 7.72 15.66
C GLN A 139 12.64 7.71 14.55
N ALA A 140 13.75 8.43 14.73
CA ALA A 140 14.86 8.45 13.79
C ALA A 140 15.50 7.05 13.63
N ALA A 141 15.73 6.35 14.74
CA ALA A 141 16.29 5.00 14.72
C ALA A 141 15.38 4.01 13.97
N VAL A 142 14.07 4.04 14.20
CA VAL A 142 13.10 3.18 13.51
C VAL A 142 13.07 3.46 12.00
N VAL A 143 13.11 4.72 11.59
CA VAL A 143 13.18 5.10 10.17
C VAL A 143 14.46 4.55 9.54
N LEU A 144 15.62 4.74 10.18
CA LEU A 144 16.90 4.24 9.68
C LEU A 144 16.90 2.71 9.55
N GLN A 145 16.44 1.99 10.58
CA GLN A 145 16.31 0.53 10.54
C GLN A 145 15.38 0.07 9.41
N GLY A 146 14.22 0.73 9.24
CA GLY A 146 13.30 0.45 8.14
C GLY A 146 13.97 0.59 6.77
N THR A 147 14.74 1.66 6.56
CA THR A 147 15.48 1.85 5.29
C THR A 147 16.57 0.81 5.08
N PHE A 148 17.27 0.41 6.14
CA PHE A 148 18.31 -0.62 6.05
C PHE A 148 17.72 -1.98 5.69
N VAL A 149 16.66 -2.41 6.40
CA VAL A 149 16.00 -3.70 6.14
C VAL A 149 15.42 -3.72 4.73
N GLY A 150 14.80 -2.63 4.26
CA GLY A 150 14.31 -2.53 2.88
C GLY A 150 15.42 -2.75 1.84
N ARG A 151 16.60 -2.13 2.02
CA ARG A 151 17.75 -2.34 1.12
C ARG A 151 18.29 -3.76 1.16
N VAL A 152 18.28 -4.41 2.32
CA VAL A 152 18.74 -5.80 2.45
C VAL A 152 17.77 -6.74 1.73
N GLN A 153 16.46 -6.56 1.91
CA GLN A 153 15.45 -7.34 1.21
C GLN A 153 15.55 -7.16 -0.31
N GLU A 154 15.69 -5.93 -0.81
CA GLU A 154 15.86 -5.68 -2.24
C GLU A 154 17.07 -6.42 -2.83
N ARG A 155 18.19 -6.48 -2.09
CA ARG A 155 19.38 -7.24 -2.51
C ARG A 155 19.12 -8.75 -2.51
N MET A 156 18.40 -9.27 -1.52
CA MET A 156 18.04 -10.68 -1.46
C MET A 156 17.10 -11.06 -2.62
N GLN A 157 16.08 -10.24 -2.87
CA GLN A 157 15.15 -10.45 -3.98
C GLN A 157 15.87 -10.46 -5.33
N LYS A 158 16.73 -9.47 -5.60
CA LYS A 158 17.57 -9.43 -6.81
C LYS A 158 18.49 -10.64 -6.92
N GLN A 159 19.00 -11.15 -5.81
CA GLN A 159 19.84 -12.34 -5.81
C GLN A 159 19.04 -13.59 -6.15
N ASP A 160 17.82 -13.71 -5.63
CA ASP A 160 16.95 -14.84 -5.88
C ASP A 160 16.36 -14.79 -7.30
N GLU A 161 16.03 -13.60 -7.83
CA GLU A 161 15.70 -13.38 -9.24
C GLU A 161 16.87 -13.80 -10.15
N ARG A 162 18.10 -13.41 -9.83
CA ARG A 162 19.30 -13.84 -10.59
C ARG A 162 19.54 -15.35 -10.54
N LYS A 163 19.15 -16.02 -9.44
CA LYS A 163 19.23 -17.49 -9.35
C LYS A 163 18.07 -18.17 -10.09
N GLY A 164 16.89 -17.54 -10.08
CA GLY A 164 15.67 -18.03 -10.70
C GLY A 164 15.60 -17.80 -12.21
N MET A 165 16.29 -16.77 -12.71
CA MET A 165 16.62 -16.62 -14.12
C MET A 165 17.40 -17.87 -14.52
N LYS A 166 16.72 -18.80 -15.20
CA LYS A 166 17.34 -19.97 -15.82
C LYS A 166 18.59 -19.44 -16.52
N LYS A 167 19.79 -19.86 -16.09
CA LYS A 167 21.08 -19.43 -16.66
C LYS A 167 20.90 -19.31 -18.17
N SER A 168 20.80 -18.08 -18.67
CA SER A 168 20.22 -17.76 -19.97
C SER A 168 20.99 -18.50 -21.05
N GLN A 169 20.49 -19.67 -21.44
CA GLN A 169 20.99 -20.55 -22.51
C GLN A 169 22.49 -20.39 -22.77
N GLN A 170 23.31 -20.39 -21.71
CA GLN A 170 24.73 -20.23 -21.88
C GLN A 170 25.15 -21.51 -22.58
N LEU A 171 25.69 -21.39 -23.81
CA LEU A 171 25.96 -22.49 -24.76
C LEU A 171 26.63 -23.71 -24.07
N MET A 172 27.29 -23.47 -22.93
CA MET A 172 27.78 -24.47 -21.99
C MET A 172 27.54 -24.04 -20.51
N GLY A 173 26.34 -24.28 -19.96
CA GLY A 173 25.93 -23.85 -18.61
C GLY A 173 26.71 -24.45 -17.42
N ASP A 174 27.65 -25.37 -17.69
CA ASP A 174 28.47 -26.06 -16.70
C ASP A 174 29.75 -25.28 -16.31
N GLY A 175 30.12 -24.25 -17.09
CA GLY A 175 31.34 -23.45 -16.83
C GLY A 175 32.67 -24.21 -17.01
N LEU A 176 32.62 -25.48 -17.42
CA LEU A 176 33.78 -26.30 -17.74
C LEU A 176 34.14 -26.17 -19.23
N PRO A 177 35.44 -26.05 -19.58
CA PRO A 177 35.87 -26.12 -20.96
C PRO A 177 35.59 -27.52 -21.51
N LYS A 178 34.61 -27.64 -22.40
CA LYS A 178 34.35 -28.87 -23.16
C LYS A 178 35.14 -28.79 -24.48
N LEU A 179 35.89 -29.84 -24.79
CA LEU A 179 36.50 -30.00 -26.11
C LEU A 179 35.37 -30.33 -27.09
N LEU A 180 34.84 -29.30 -27.74
CA LEU A 180 33.81 -29.45 -28.75
C LEU A 180 34.45 -30.02 -30.03
N SER A 181 33.98 -31.19 -30.46
CA SER A 181 34.18 -31.61 -31.85
C SER A 181 33.53 -30.58 -32.77
N ALA A 182 34.21 -30.22 -33.87
CA ALA A 182 33.81 -29.13 -34.77
C ALA A 182 32.34 -29.23 -35.20
N ASP A 183 31.84 -30.44 -35.48
CA ASP A 183 30.48 -30.67 -35.96
C ASP A 183 29.39 -30.38 -34.91
N VAL A 184 29.63 -30.72 -33.64
CA VAL A 184 28.66 -30.50 -32.56
C VAL A 184 28.49 -29.01 -32.30
N PHE A 185 29.61 -28.27 -32.31
CA PHE A 185 29.56 -26.82 -32.16
C PHE A 185 28.80 -26.16 -33.32
N TYR A 186 29.13 -26.53 -34.56
CA TYR A 186 28.47 -25.99 -35.74
C TYR A 186 26.96 -26.18 -35.69
N ASN A 187 26.48 -27.40 -35.40
CA ASN A 187 25.05 -27.67 -35.30
C ASN A 187 24.37 -26.85 -34.20
N THR A 188 25.01 -26.71 -33.03
CA THR A 188 24.43 -25.89 -31.94
C THR A 188 24.35 -24.40 -32.28
N VAL A 189 25.31 -23.86 -33.03
CA VAL A 189 25.27 -22.47 -33.48
C VAL A 189 24.17 -22.27 -34.52
N VAL A 190 24.04 -23.19 -35.49
CA VAL A 190 22.98 -23.14 -36.50
C VAL A 190 21.59 -23.22 -35.87
N ASP A 191 21.40 -24.12 -34.90
CA ASP A 191 20.15 -24.22 -34.17
C ASP A 191 19.84 -22.92 -33.41
N GLN A 192 20.83 -22.32 -32.74
CA GLN A 192 20.65 -21.04 -32.05
C GLN A 192 20.29 -19.90 -33.01
N GLU A 193 21.02 -19.74 -34.11
CA GLU A 193 20.72 -18.74 -35.14
C GLU A 193 19.29 -18.92 -35.67
N SER A 194 18.89 -20.16 -35.99
CA SER A 194 17.53 -20.44 -36.47
C SER A 194 16.45 -20.10 -35.43
N THR A 195 16.70 -20.36 -34.15
CA THR A 195 15.77 -19.98 -33.07
C THR A 195 15.73 -18.48 -32.84
N GLN A 196 16.85 -17.78 -33.02
CA GLN A 196 16.91 -16.33 -32.91
C GLN A 196 16.14 -15.68 -34.08
N ASP A 197 16.34 -16.15 -35.30
CA ASP A 197 15.62 -15.67 -36.48
C ASP A 197 14.10 -15.86 -36.33
N GLN A 198 13.66 -17.01 -35.81
CA GLN A 198 12.24 -17.25 -35.51
C GLN A 198 11.70 -16.28 -34.45
N LYS A 199 12.43 -16.07 -33.35
CA LYS A 199 12.03 -15.11 -32.30
C LYS A 199 11.95 -13.68 -32.83
N GLU A 200 12.89 -13.27 -33.67
CA GLU A 200 12.90 -11.94 -34.29
C GLU A 200 11.73 -11.77 -35.26
N ALA A 201 11.43 -12.79 -36.08
CA ALA A 201 10.26 -12.82 -36.96
C ALA A 201 8.94 -12.71 -36.17
N ASP A 202 8.79 -13.49 -35.10
CA ASP A 202 7.60 -13.44 -34.23
C ASP A 202 7.44 -12.07 -33.57
N LYS A 203 8.55 -11.49 -33.06
CA LYS A 203 8.54 -10.15 -32.47
C LYS A 203 8.13 -9.08 -33.48
N ALA A 204 8.61 -9.21 -34.73
CA ALA A 204 8.22 -8.32 -35.82
C ALA A 204 6.73 -8.46 -36.15
N GLU A 205 6.20 -9.68 -36.24
CA GLU A 205 4.77 -9.92 -36.49
C GLU A 205 3.91 -9.30 -35.39
N ARG A 206 4.21 -9.58 -34.11
CA ARG A 206 3.51 -8.99 -32.95
C ARG A 206 3.54 -7.46 -32.98
N LYS A 207 4.68 -6.87 -33.35
CA LYS A 207 4.80 -5.40 -33.47
C LYS A 207 3.88 -4.86 -34.56
N THR A 208 3.82 -5.51 -35.72
CA THR A 208 2.92 -5.08 -36.80
C THR A 208 1.45 -5.23 -36.42
N GLU A 209 1.09 -6.29 -35.69
CA GLU A 209 -0.29 -6.49 -35.20
C GLU A 209 -0.67 -5.43 -34.16
N ARG A 210 0.20 -5.13 -33.20
CA ARG A 210 0.00 -4.03 -32.23
C ARG A 210 -0.21 -2.69 -32.94
N GLN A 211 0.58 -2.40 -33.99
CA GLN A 211 0.42 -1.17 -34.78
C GLN A 211 -0.92 -1.13 -35.54
N ARG A 212 -1.36 -2.26 -36.12
CA ARG A 212 -2.68 -2.36 -36.77
C ARG A 212 -3.80 -2.12 -35.76
N TYR A 213 -3.74 -2.81 -34.63
CA TYR A 213 -4.69 -2.66 -33.54
C TYR A 213 -4.74 -1.21 -33.02
N GLY A 214 -3.59 -0.57 -32.83
CA GLY A 214 -3.50 0.83 -32.41
C GLY A 214 -4.21 1.78 -33.38
N LYS A 215 -4.05 1.58 -34.69
CA LYS A 215 -4.76 2.36 -35.72
C LYS A 215 -6.27 2.13 -35.68
N GLU A 216 -6.71 0.88 -35.61
CA GLU A 216 -8.14 0.53 -35.50
C GLU A 216 -8.78 1.10 -34.24
N MET A 217 -8.07 1.03 -33.12
CA MET A 217 -8.49 1.62 -31.85
C MET A 217 -8.59 3.14 -31.91
N GLY A 218 -7.65 3.81 -32.59
CA GLY A 218 -7.71 5.25 -32.84
C GLY A 218 -8.96 5.65 -33.62
N GLN A 219 -9.26 4.95 -34.72
CA GLN A 219 -10.47 5.18 -35.50
C GLN A 219 -11.75 4.92 -34.70
N TRP A 220 -11.77 3.85 -33.90
CA TRP A 220 -12.90 3.54 -33.03
C TRP A 220 -13.14 4.63 -31.98
N LYS A 221 -12.07 5.18 -31.37
CA LYS A 221 -12.18 6.29 -30.41
C LYS A 221 -12.81 7.54 -31.06
N GLN A 222 -12.38 7.90 -32.26
CA GLN A 222 -12.96 9.03 -33.01
C GLN A 222 -14.46 8.82 -33.27
N LEU A 223 -14.85 7.66 -33.79
CA LEU A 223 -16.26 7.34 -34.03
C LEU A 223 -17.11 7.32 -32.74
N ALA A 224 -16.54 6.83 -31.64
CA ALA A 224 -17.20 6.83 -30.33
C ALA A 224 -17.40 8.25 -29.80
N GLU A 225 -16.42 9.13 -29.98
CA GLU A 225 -16.49 10.54 -29.59
C GLU A 225 -17.54 11.30 -30.42
N GLU A 226 -17.53 11.14 -31.75
CA GLU A 226 -18.54 11.71 -32.66
C GLU A 226 -19.96 11.21 -32.35
N ARG A 227 -20.10 9.97 -31.89
CA ARG A 227 -21.38 9.46 -31.39
C ARG A 227 -21.75 10.16 -30.08
N ASN A 228 -20.83 10.28 -29.14
CA ASN A 228 -21.10 10.88 -27.83
C ASN A 228 -21.52 12.34 -27.96
N THR A 229 -20.92 13.12 -28.87
CA THR A 229 -21.34 14.50 -29.15
C THR A 229 -22.77 14.56 -29.71
N ARG A 230 -23.13 13.67 -30.66
CA ARG A 230 -24.49 13.55 -31.19
C ARG A 230 -25.52 13.15 -30.12
N VAL A 231 -25.17 12.18 -29.27
CA VAL A 231 -26.04 11.73 -28.17
C VAL A 231 -26.21 12.81 -27.11
N ALA A 232 -25.14 13.57 -26.81
CA ALA A 232 -25.21 14.72 -25.91
C ALA A 232 -26.16 15.79 -26.46
N ALA A 233 -26.02 16.18 -27.73
CA ALA A 233 -26.91 17.12 -28.38
C ALA A 233 -28.38 16.64 -28.40
N GLN A 234 -28.63 15.36 -28.65
CA GLN A 234 -29.97 14.77 -28.55
C GLN A 234 -30.52 14.87 -27.12
N SER A 235 -29.68 14.63 -26.12
CA SER A 235 -30.05 14.71 -24.71
C SER A 235 -30.32 16.15 -24.27
N GLU A 236 -29.59 17.13 -24.76
CA GLU A 236 -29.83 18.55 -24.51
C GLU A 236 -31.16 19.02 -25.11
N ARG A 237 -31.44 18.67 -26.36
CA ARG A 237 -32.73 18.96 -27.01
C ARG A 237 -33.89 18.35 -26.21
N TYR A 238 -33.71 17.13 -25.72
CA TYR A 238 -34.70 16.48 -24.85
C TYR A 238 -34.89 17.24 -23.53
N LYS A 239 -33.79 17.62 -22.85
CA LYS A 239 -33.83 18.41 -21.60
C LYS A 239 -34.55 19.74 -21.82
N GLN A 240 -34.26 20.46 -22.91
CA GLN A 240 -34.93 21.72 -23.26
C GLN A 240 -36.43 21.52 -23.52
N ALA A 241 -36.82 20.48 -24.26
CA ALA A 241 -38.22 20.15 -24.53
C ALA A 241 -38.98 19.81 -23.23
N VAL A 242 -38.37 19.03 -22.33
CA VAL A 242 -38.95 18.71 -21.02
C VAL A 242 -39.07 19.96 -20.15
N ALA A 243 -38.06 20.82 -20.10
CA ALA A 243 -38.11 22.07 -19.35
C ALA A 243 -39.17 23.04 -19.89
N GLY A 244 -39.39 23.08 -21.21
CA GLY A 244 -40.49 23.82 -21.82
C GLY A 244 -41.86 23.26 -21.40
N TRP A 245 -42.00 21.94 -21.44
CA TRP A 245 -43.22 21.26 -20.99
C TRP A 245 -43.49 21.45 -19.49
N GLU A 246 -42.46 21.46 -18.64
CA GLU A 246 -42.60 21.70 -17.19
C GLU A 246 -43.05 23.13 -16.89
N ARG A 247 -42.52 24.12 -17.61
CA ARG A 247 -42.97 25.52 -17.51
C ARG A 247 -44.45 25.65 -17.90
N GLU A 248 -44.84 25.07 -19.03
CA GLU A 248 -46.24 25.07 -19.48
C GLU A 248 -47.15 24.35 -18.48
N ARG A 249 -46.69 23.21 -17.96
CA ARG A 249 -47.41 22.45 -16.92
C ARG A 249 -47.62 23.26 -15.65
N ALA A 250 -46.64 24.04 -15.23
CA ALA A 250 -46.76 24.93 -14.09
C ALA A 250 -47.78 26.05 -14.35
N SER A 251 -47.72 26.71 -15.52
CA SER A 251 -48.67 27.75 -15.94
C SER A 251 -50.12 27.21 -15.99
N ALA A 252 -50.34 26.07 -16.65
CA ALA A 252 -51.66 25.45 -16.73
C ALA A 252 -52.22 25.07 -15.35
N ARG A 253 -51.35 24.67 -14.41
CA ARG A 253 -51.75 24.40 -13.02
C ARG A 253 -52.20 25.68 -12.30
N THR A 254 -51.50 26.80 -12.48
CA THR A 254 -51.88 28.09 -11.89
C THR A 254 -53.19 28.64 -12.47
N GLU A 255 -53.45 28.38 -13.75
CA GLU A 255 -54.66 28.81 -14.45
C GLU A 255 -55.82 27.79 -14.35
N GLN A 256 -55.61 26.65 -13.69
CA GLN A 256 -56.56 25.52 -13.59
C GLN A 256 -57.02 24.95 -14.94
N ARG A 257 -56.18 25.04 -15.97
CA ARG A 257 -56.46 24.46 -17.30
C ARG A 257 -55.88 23.04 -17.41
N LYS A 258 -56.48 22.20 -18.27
CA LYS A 258 -55.92 20.88 -18.60
C LYS A 258 -54.82 21.04 -19.65
N ILE A 259 -53.66 20.42 -19.40
CA ILE A 259 -52.54 20.41 -20.34
C ILE A 259 -52.87 19.42 -21.46
N GLY A 260 -53.07 19.92 -22.68
CA GLY A 260 -53.41 19.08 -23.83
C GLY A 260 -52.22 18.32 -24.43
N TRP A 261 -50.99 18.57 -23.98
CA TRP A 261 -49.77 18.06 -24.60
C TRP A 261 -49.10 17.00 -23.71
N GLU A 262 -48.73 15.86 -24.31
CA GLU A 262 -48.02 14.79 -23.60
C GLU A 262 -46.58 15.22 -23.24
N LYS A 263 -46.03 14.60 -22.19
CA LYS A 263 -44.62 14.80 -21.83
C LYS A 263 -43.73 14.31 -22.99
N PRO A 264 -42.74 15.11 -23.43
CA PRO A 264 -41.79 14.66 -24.45
C PRO A 264 -41.14 13.33 -24.08
N LYS A 265 -41.00 12.42 -25.05
CA LYS A 265 -40.33 11.11 -24.91
C LYS A 265 -38.93 11.19 -25.53
N LYS A 266 -37.92 10.61 -24.87
CA LYS A 266 -36.56 10.54 -25.42
C LYS A 266 -36.53 9.51 -26.56
N GLY A 267 -36.08 9.91 -27.74
CA GLY A 267 -35.94 9.00 -28.89
C GLY A 267 -34.92 7.88 -28.64
N ARG A 268 -34.88 6.88 -29.53
CA ARG A 268 -33.89 5.80 -29.49
C ARG A 268 -32.48 6.38 -29.61
N VAL A 269 -31.59 5.99 -28.72
CA VAL A 269 -30.17 6.38 -28.74
C VAL A 269 -29.44 5.46 -29.71
N GLU A 270 -28.52 6.02 -30.51
CA GLU A 270 -27.68 5.26 -31.43
C GLU A 270 -26.81 4.21 -30.69
N PRO A 271 -26.64 2.99 -31.22
CA PRO A 271 -25.79 1.98 -30.59
C PRO A 271 -24.30 2.37 -30.62
N VAL A 272 -23.52 1.83 -29.69
CA VAL A 272 -22.06 2.05 -29.64
C VAL A 272 -21.39 1.22 -30.74
N PRO A 273 -20.42 1.76 -31.51
CA PRO A 273 -19.66 0.97 -32.47
C PRO A 273 -18.90 -0.16 -31.76
N SER A 274 -18.79 -1.33 -32.39
CA SER A 274 -18.08 -2.47 -31.82
C SER A 274 -16.60 -2.16 -31.61
N LYS A 275 -16.10 -2.38 -30.40
CA LYS A 275 -14.69 -2.18 -30.07
C LYS A 275 -13.79 -3.21 -30.79
N PRO A 276 -12.70 -2.79 -31.46
CA PRO A 276 -11.70 -3.69 -32.00
C PRO A 276 -11.15 -4.63 -30.93
N LYS A 277 -10.93 -5.90 -31.28
CA LYS A 277 -10.35 -6.91 -30.38
C LYS A 277 -8.98 -7.31 -30.91
N LEU A 278 -7.96 -7.28 -30.06
CA LEU A 278 -6.66 -7.84 -30.37
C LEU A 278 -6.82 -9.38 -30.47
N LYS A 279 -6.32 -9.99 -31.54
CA LYS A 279 -6.30 -11.46 -31.61
C LYS A 279 -5.31 -11.92 -30.54
N ARG A 280 -5.79 -12.69 -29.57
CA ARG A 280 -4.89 -13.36 -28.64
C ARG A 280 -4.21 -14.48 -29.42
N PRO A 281 -2.87 -14.62 -29.32
CA PRO A 281 -2.21 -15.83 -29.78
C PRO A 281 -2.92 -17.02 -29.13
N THR A 282 -3.38 -17.97 -29.95
CA THR A 282 -3.97 -19.21 -29.43
C THR A 282 -2.88 -19.93 -28.62
N GLU A 283 -3.16 -20.23 -27.35
CA GLU A 283 -2.28 -20.80 -26.31
C GLU A 283 -1.61 -22.16 -26.63
N THR A 284 -1.58 -22.61 -27.89
CA THR A 284 -1.04 -23.91 -28.29
C THR A 284 0.48 -23.97 -28.44
N THR A 285 1.23 -22.93 -28.11
CA THR A 285 2.71 -23.01 -28.01
C THR A 285 3.17 -22.39 -26.69
N ALA A 286 3.37 -23.28 -25.73
CA ALA A 286 3.92 -22.95 -24.43
C ALA A 286 5.39 -22.51 -24.54
N SER A 287 5.72 -21.52 -23.69
CA SER A 287 7.00 -21.36 -22.99
C SER A 287 7.91 -20.21 -23.45
N ASP A 288 8.26 -19.41 -22.44
CA ASP A 288 9.28 -18.36 -22.38
C ASP A 288 8.99 -17.07 -23.18
N GLU A 289 7.97 -16.34 -22.74
CA GLU A 289 7.98 -14.87 -22.86
C GLU A 289 8.46 -14.29 -21.52
N GLU A 290 9.72 -13.85 -21.50
CA GLU A 290 10.16 -12.81 -20.56
C GLU A 290 9.29 -11.58 -20.85
N GLU A 291 8.40 -11.28 -19.91
CA GLU A 291 7.65 -10.03 -19.91
C GLU A 291 8.65 -8.88 -19.68
N ASP A 292 9.18 -8.33 -20.77
CA ASP A 292 9.67 -6.95 -20.81
C ASP A 292 8.46 -6.06 -20.48
N ASN A 293 8.29 -5.83 -19.19
CA ASN A 293 7.30 -4.94 -18.61
C ASN A 293 7.74 -3.49 -18.86
N ASP A 294 7.76 -3.09 -20.12
CA ASP A 294 7.74 -1.69 -20.53
C ASP A 294 6.36 -1.13 -20.18
N ASN A 295 6.21 -0.83 -18.89
CA ASN A 295 5.14 -0.06 -18.31
C ASN A 295 5.23 1.39 -18.84
N ASP A 296 4.87 1.57 -20.11
CA ASP A 296 4.51 2.86 -20.66
C ASP A 296 3.22 3.28 -19.97
N GLY A 297 3.36 4.17 -18.98
CA GLY A 297 2.28 4.71 -18.19
C GLY A 297 1.19 5.29 -19.08
N GLU A 298 0.10 4.55 -19.24
CA GLU A 298 -1.15 5.10 -19.74
C GLU A 298 -1.65 6.12 -18.71
N GLU A 299 -1.44 7.38 -19.08
CA GLU A 299 -2.02 8.58 -18.50
C GLU A 299 -3.53 8.36 -18.32
N ASN A 300 -3.94 8.25 -17.05
CA ASN A 300 -5.33 8.10 -16.63
C ASN A 300 -6.13 9.29 -17.15
N HIS A 301 -6.82 9.11 -18.28
CA HIS A 301 -7.85 10.04 -18.70
C HIS A 301 -9.12 9.75 -17.92
N ASP A 302 -9.35 10.60 -16.92
CA ASP A 302 -10.61 10.74 -16.20
C ASP A 302 -11.80 10.70 -17.17
N GLN A 303 -12.55 9.61 -17.14
CA GLN A 303 -13.88 9.60 -17.71
C GLN A 303 -14.77 10.51 -16.86
N PRO A 304 -15.43 11.53 -17.43
CA PRO A 304 -16.45 12.26 -16.70
C PRO A 304 -17.63 11.32 -16.44
N ASP A 305 -17.89 11.05 -15.16
CA ASP A 305 -19.07 10.35 -14.66
C ASP A 305 -20.33 11.15 -15.03
N LEU A 306 -20.92 10.81 -16.18
CA LEU A 306 -22.20 11.34 -16.63
C LEU A 306 -23.35 10.49 -16.06
N SER A 307 -23.39 10.40 -14.73
CA SER A 307 -24.54 9.90 -13.97
C SER A 307 -25.27 11.07 -13.30
N ARG A 308 -26.10 11.79 -14.05
CA ARG A 308 -27.21 12.61 -13.52
C ARG A 308 -28.33 12.79 -14.55
#